data_AF-A0A7K5H5N1-F1
#
_entry.id   AF-A0A7K5H5N1-F1
#
_cell.length_a   1.000
_cell.length_b   1.000
_cell.length_c   1.000
_cell.angle_alpha   90.00
_cell.angle_beta   90.00
_cell.angle_gamma   90.00
#
_symmetry.space_group_name_H-M   'P 1'
#
loop_
_entity.id
_entity.type
_entity.pdbx_description
1 polymer ?
#
loop_
_entity_poly.entity_id
_entity_poly.type
_entity_poly.pdbx_seq_one_letter_code
_entity_poly.pdbx_strand_id
1 'polypeptide(L)'
;VTFGVAFNVTLRHRTALRVGEESRCVFWETVGAKGRWMTSGCTRVGGDALHSICACTHFSTFAILTATHPIAENFVLTAVTYVGMSVSLVCLFLAIVTFLLCRSLWTVSVTLHLQLSICLFA
;
A
#
# COMPACT_ATOMS: atom_id res chain seq x y z
N VAL A 1 -15.19 11.59 -2.20
CA VAL A 1 -16.46 10.92 -1.83
C VAL A 1 -17.07 11.69 -0.68
N THR A 2 -18.19 12.36 -0.93
CA THR A 2 -18.98 13.07 0.10
C THR A 2 -19.97 12.09 0.71
N PHE A 3 -19.97 11.98 2.04
CA PHE A 3 -20.91 11.14 2.76
C PHE A 3 -22.12 11.99 3.15
N GLY A 4 -23.32 11.39 3.12
CA GLY A 4 -24.54 12.04 3.61
C GLY A 4 -24.56 12.26 5.14
N VAL A 5 -23.53 11.80 5.86
CA VAL A 5 -23.42 11.86 7.32
C VAL A 5 -22.05 12.39 7.71
N ALA A 6 -21.99 13.33 8.66
CA ALA A 6 -20.75 13.83 9.23
C ALA A 6 -20.21 12.85 10.29
N PHE A 7 -18.90 12.64 10.31
CA PHE A 7 -18.22 11.86 11.34
C PHE A 7 -17.29 12.76 12.18
N ASN A 8 -17.12 12.40 13.46
CA ASN A 8 -16.31 13.16 14.39
C ASN A 8 -14.87 12.63 14.45
N VAL A 9 -13.90 13.51 14.22
CA VAL A 9 -12.47 13.25 14.39
C VAL A 9 -11.98 14.04 15.59
N THR A 10 -11.28 13.35 16.49
CA THR A 10 -10.62 14.00 17.63
C THR A 10 -9.14 14.11 17.35
N LEU A 11 -8.64 15.34 17.30
CA LEU A 11 -7.23 15.66 17.08
C LEU A 11 -6.60 16.07 18.40
N ARG A 12 -5.55 15.37 18.81
CA ARG A 12 -4.76 15.74 19.98
C ARG A 12 -3.67 16.72 19.60
N HIS A 13 -3.57 17.81 20.35
CA HIS A 13 -2.54 18.81 20.16
C HIS A 13 -1.27 18.37 20.87
N ARG A 14 -0.12 18.58 20.23
CA ARG A 14 1.19 18.32 20.85
C ARG A 14 1.46 19.26 22.02
N THR A 15 0.95 20.48 21.95
CA THR A 15 1.02 21.53 22.97
C THR A 15 -0.36 22.13 23.18
N ALA A 16 -0.72 22.48 24.41
CA ALA A 16 -2.01 23.11 24.70
C ALA A 16 -2.15 24.45 23.94
N LEU A 17 -3.35 24.73 23.40
CA LEU A 17 -3.68 26.04 22.88
C LEU A 17 -3.53 27.09 23.98
N ARG A 18 -2.99 28.25 23.61
CA ARG A 18 -2.89 29.41 24.50
C ARG A 18 -4.20 30.17 24.54
N VAL A 19 -4.38 30.97 25.59
CA VAL A 19 -5.52 31.87 25.73
C VAL A 19 -5.55 32.84 24.55
N GLY A 20 -6.61 32.78 23.74
CA GLY A 20 -6.78 33.60 22.53
C GLY A 20 -6.39 32.91 21.22
N GLU A 21 -5.85 31.69 21.25
CA GLU A 21 -5.63 30.88 20.03
C GLU A 21 -6.89 30.07 19.69
N GLU A 22 -7.23 30.00 18.40
CA GLU A 22 -8.37 29.22 17.90
C GLU A 22 -7.90 28.18 16.89
N SER A 23 -8.23 26.90 17.12
CA SER A 23 -7.98 25.84 16.15
C SER A 23 -9.09 25.77 15.10
N ARG A 24 -8.70 25.60 13.82
CA ARG A 24 -9.61 25.41 12.70
C ARG A 24 -9.52 24.01 12.14
N CYS A 25 -10.67 23.40 11.89
CA CYS A 25 -10.76 22.10 11.22
C CYS A 25 -10.63 22.30 9.71
N VAL A 26 -9.60 21.69 9.12
CA VAL A 26 -9.32 21.75 7.68
C VAL A 26 -8.94 20.36 7.17
N PHE A 27 -9.14 20.14 5.87
CA PHE A 27 -8.67 18.95 5.17
C PHE A 27 -7.78 19.34 3.98
N TRP A 28 -6.95 18.39 3.54
CA TRP A 28 -6.11 18.57 2.37
C TRP A 28 -6.85 18.16 1.10
N GLU A 29 -7.15 19.12 0.24
CA GLU A 29 -7.73 18.90 -1.08
C GLU A 29 -6.62 18.79 -2.12
N THR A 30 -6.57 17.68 -2.85
CA THR A 30 -5.64 17.49 -3.97
C THR A 30 -6.22 18.13 -5.24
N VAL A 31 -5.53 19.13 -5.79
CA VAL A 31 -5.92 19.81 -7.04
C VAL A 31 -4.78 19.64 -8.05
N GLY A 32 -4.88 18.61 -8.89
CA GLY A 32 -3.83 18.23 -9.84
C GLY A 32 -2.58 17.70 -9.12
N ALA A 33 -1.40 18.27 -9.43
CA ALA A 33 -0.12 17.92 -8.80
C ALA A 33 0.18 18.72 -7.51
N LYS A 34 -0.71 19.63 -7.11
CA LYS A 34 -0.60 20.43 -5.88
C LYS A 34 -1.77 20.12 -4.95
N GLY A 35 -1.72 20.61 -3.72
CA GLY A 35 -2.87 20.56 -2.82
C GLY A 35 -3.04 21.84 -2.03
N ARG A 36 -4.22 22.00 -1.43
CA ARG A 36 -4.61 23.18 -0.65
C ARG A 36 -5.42 22.75 0.58
N TRP A 37 -5.25 23.48 1.68
CA TRP A 37 -6.10 23.34 2.86
C TRP A 37 -7.47 23.96 2.60
N MET A 38 -8.52 23.21 2.89
CA MET A 38 -9.90 23.66 2.73
C MET A 38 -10.72 23.38 4.00
N THR A 39 -11.68 24.26 4.31
CA THR A 39 -12.61 24.13 5.45
C THR A 39 -13.96 23.55 5.04
N SER A 40 -14.22 23.38 3.73
CA SER A 40 -15.55 22.99 3.25
C SER A 40 -15.92 21.59 3.77
N GLY A 41 -17.12 21.44 4.31
CA GLY A 41 -17.57 20.16 4.87
C GLY A 41 -16.81 19.69 6.11
N CYS A 42 -16.00 20.52 6.77
CA CYS A 42 -15.43 20.26 8.09
C CYS A 42 -15.69 21.43 9.05
N THR A 43 -16.23 21.17 10.23
CA THR A 43 -16.50 22.19 11.25
C THR A 43 -15.99 21.75 12.61
N ARG A 44 -15.48 22.70 13.40
CA ARG A 44 -15.12 22.44 14.80
C ARG A 44 -16.39 22.39 15.62
N VAL A 45 -16.63 21.26 16.27
CA VAL A 45 -17.83 21.04 17.11
C VAL A 45 -17.53 21.05 18.59
N GLY A 46 -16.25 21.05 18.98
CA GLY A 46 -15.85 21.18 20.38
C GLY A 46 -14.37 20.90 20.63
N GLY A 47 -14.05 20.56 21.86
CA GLY A 47 -12.71 20.24 22.34
C GLY A 47 -12.18 21.20 23.40
N ASP A 48 -11.04 20.84 23.97
CA ASP A 48 -10.35 21.55 25.05
C ASP A 48 -9.06 22.20 24.54
N ALA A 49 -8.25 22.75 25.45
CA ALA A 49 -6.93 23.27 25.10
C ALA A 49 -6.00 22.19 24.49
N LEU A 50 -6.21 20.91 24.80
CA LEU A 50 -5.35 19.80 24.37
C LEU A 50 -5.94 18.95 23.24
N HIS A 51 -7.24 19.09 22.95
CA HIS A 51 -7.95 18.29 21.96
C HIS A 51 -8.93 19.15 21.17
N SER A 52 -9.00 18.95 19.86
CA SER A 52 -10.04 19.58 19.03
C SER A 52 -10.93 18.49 18.42
N ILE A 53 -12.24 18.67 18.49
CA ILE A 53 -13.22 17.75 17.89
C ILE A 53 -13.77 18.42 16.62
N CYS A 54 -13.59 17.74 15.49
CA CYS A 54 -13.99 18.19 14.16
C CYS A 54 -15.05 17.25 13.59
N ALA A 55 -16.18 17.79 13.13
CA ALA A 55 -17.17 17.04 12.36
C ALA A 55 -16.92 17.26 10.86
N CYS A 56 -16.68 16.20 10.11
CA CYS A 56 -16.40 16.27 8.67
C CYS A 56 -17.33 15.38 7.86
N THR A 57 -17.76 15.83 6.67
CA THR A 57 -18.64 15.10 5.74
C THR A 57 -17.89 14.37 4.63
N HIS A 58 -16.56 14.42 4.65
CA HIS A 58 -15.67 13.77 3.70
C HIS A 58 -14.51 13.15 4.46
N PHE A 59 -13.95 12.05 3.95
CA PHE A 59 -12.74 11.47 4.53
C PHE A 59 -11.58 12.46 4.39
N SER A 60 -10.98 12.88 5.51
CA SER A 60 -9.63 13.44 5.50
C SER A 60 -8.69 12.32 5.07
N THR A 61 -7.83 12.56 4.09
CA THR A 61 -6.92 11.57 3.51
C THR A 61 -6.12 10.89 4.63
N PHE A 62 -6.50 9.67 4.99
CA PHE A 62 -5.81 8.90 6.01
C PHE A 62 -4.70 8.11 5.32
N ALA A 63 -3.47 8.60 5.43
CA ALA A 63 -2.31 7.78 5.12
C ALA A 63 -1.96 6.97 6.37
N ILE A 64 -2.15 5.66 6.32
CA ILE A 64 -1.58 4.75 7.31
C ILE A 64 -0.09 4.64 6.95
N LEU A 65 0.73 5.52 7.50
CA LEU A 65 2.17 5.30 7.60
C LEU A 65 2.37 4.24 8.68
N THR A 66 2.36 2.98 8.28
CA THR A 66 3.00 1.96 9.10
C THR A 66 4.46 2.35 9.18
N ALA A 67 4.88 2.88 10.33
CA ALA A 67 6.27 2.77 10.73
C ALA A 67 6.51 1.27 10.85
N THR A 68 6.87 0.64 9.74
CA THR A 68 7.70 -0.53 9.84
C THR A 68 8.88 -0.03 10.65
N HIS A 69 9.03 -0.51 11.89
CA HIS A 69 10.35 -0.56 12.51
C HIS A 69 11.37 -0.85 11.42
N PRO A 70 12.59 -0.28 11.42
CA PRO A 70 13.58 -0.61 10.39
C PRO A 70 13.55 -2.12 10.28
N ILE A 71 12.95 -2.62 9.19
CA ILE A 71 12.80 -4.04 8.99
C ILE A 71 14.25 -4.36 8.79
N ALA A 72 14.91 -4.86 9.83
CA ALA A 72 16.27 -5.32 9.74
C ALA A 72 16.26 -6.15 8.49
N GLU A 73 16.90 -5.63 7.43
CA GLU A 73 16.80 -6.13 6.06
C GLU A 73 16.92 -7.63 6.18
N ASN A 74 15.80 -8.34 6.09
CA ASN A 74 15.78 -9.74 6.43
C ASN A 74 16.46 -10.38 5.24
N PHE A 75 17.79 -10.47 5.29
CA PHE A 75 18.66 -10.98 4.26
C PHE A 75 18.14 -12.33 3.74
N VAL A 76 17.50 -13.09 4.63
CA VAL A 76 16.77 -14.32 4.33
C VAL A 76 15.63 -14.12 3.31
N LEU A 77 14.73 -13.13 3.47
CA LEU A 77 13.65 -12.87 2.51
C LEU A 77 14.18 -12.40 1.15
N THR A 78 15.17 -11.51 1.15
CA THR A 78 15.80 -11.03 -0.10
C THR A 78 16.58 -12.14 -0.79
N ALA A 79 17.28 -12.99 -0.04
CA ALA A 79 17.97 -14.16 -0.58
C ALA A 79 16.98 -15.19 -1.15
N VAL A 80 15.87 -15.47 -0.46
CA VAL A 80 14.83 -16.40 -0.95
C VAL A 80 14.19 -15.90 -2.24
N THR A 81 13.88 -14.60 -2.35
CA THR A 81 13.34 -14.03 -3.59
C THR A 81 14.34 -14.07 -4.73
N TYR A 82 15.61 -13.75 -4.48
CA TYR A 82 16.66 -13.82 -5.50
C TYR A 82 16.92 -15.26 -5.99
N VAL A 83 16.98 -16.22 -5.07
CA VAL A 83 17.11 -17.64 -5.39
C VAL A 83 15.89 -18.13 -6.17
N GLY A 84 14.67 -17.80 -5.74
CA GLY A 84 13.45 -18.17 -6.46
C GLY A 84 13.38 -17.59 -7.86
N MET A 85 13.77 -16.31 -8.04
CA MET A 85 13.83 -15.67 -9.35
C MET A 85 14.87 -16.32 -10.27
N SER A 86 16.08 -16.58 -9.78
CA SER A 86 17.13 -17.22 -10.58
C SER A 86 16.73 -18.64 -11.03
N VAL A 87 16.17 -19.45 -10.13
CA VAL A 87 15.68 -20.80 -10.44
C VAL A 87 14.57 -20.74 -11.49
N SER A 88 13.61 -19.82 -11.34
CA SER A 88 12.51 -19.64 -12.29
C SER A 88 13.01 -19.23 -13.67
N LEU A 89 13.98 -18.32 -13.75
CA LEU A 89 14.59 -17.87 -15.01
C LEU A 89 15.36 -18.98 -15.70
N VAL A 90 16.14 -19.77 -14.94
CA VAL A 90 16.87 -20.93 -15.48
C VAL A 90 15.88 -21.98 -15.99
N CYS A 91 14.83 -22.28 -15.22
CA CYS A 91 13.78 -23.21 -15.65
C CYS A 91 13.09 -22.74 -16.93
N LEU A 92 12.75 -21.45 -17.01
CA LEU A 92 12.14 -20.85 -18.18
C LEU A 92 13.07 -20.91 -19.41
N PHE A 93 14.35 -20.60 -19.23
CA PHE A 93 15.34 -20.67 -20.31
C PHE A 93 15.49 -22.09 -20.83
N LEU A 94 15.61 -23.08 -19.93
CA LEU A 94 15.66 -24.49 -20.31
C LEU A 94 14.39 -24.92 -21.05
N ALA A 95 13.21 -24.51 -20.57
CA ALA A 95 11.95 -24.79 -21.26
C ALA A 95 11.89 -24.18 -22.66
N ILE A 96 12.38 -22.94 -22.85
CA ILE A 96 12.44 -22.27 -24.15
C ILE A 96 13.42 -23.00 -25.09
N VAL A 97 14.62 -23.33 -24.62
CA VAL A 97 15.62 -24.07 -25.40
C VAL A 97 15.09 -25.44 -25.80
N THR A 98 14.50 -26.18 -24.85
CA THR A 98 13.85 -27.46 -25.14
C THR A 98 12.71 -27.28 -26.13
N PHE A 99 11.87 -26.25 -26.01
CA PHE A 99 10.80 -26.00 -26.98
C PHE A 99 11.33 -25.70 -28.39
N LEU A 100 12.41 -24.94 -28.52
CA LEU A 100 13.03 -24.63 -29.81
C LEU A 100 13.70 -25.86 -30.44
N LEU A 101 14.41 -26.67 -29.64
CA LEU A 101 15.03 -27.91 -30.09
C LEU A 101 13.99 -29.01 -30.36
N CYS A 102 12.93 -29.11 -29.55
CA CYS A 102 11.84 -30.06 -29.74
C CYS A 102 10.83 -29.64 -30.81
N ARG A 103 10.74 -28.36 -31.20
CA ARG A 103 10.06 -27.98 -32.44
C ARG A 103 10.74 -28.62 -33.66
N SER A 104 12.03 -28.97 -33.55
CA SER A 104 12.74 -29.80 -34.51
C SER A 104 12.57 -31.32 -34.29
N LEU A 105 12.07 -31.77 -33.13
CA LEU A 105 11.91 -33.18 -32.73
C LEU A 105 10.47 -33.42 -32.25
N TRP A 106 9.59 -33.73 -33.19
CA TRP A 106 8.13 -33.92 -33.18
C TRP A 106 7.53 -34.89 -32.10
N THR A 107 7.93 -34.82 -30.82
CA THR A 107 7.69 -35.89 -29.79
C THR A 107 7.40 -35.37 -28.35
N VAL A 108 6.75 -34.22 -28.20
CA VAL A 108 6.64 -33.45 -26.93
C VAL A 108 5.58 -33.96 -25.91
N SER A 109 4.73 -34.92 -26.25
CA SER A 109 3.49 -35.15 -25.48
C SER A 109 3.67 -35.76 -24.07
N VAL A 110 4.75 -36.49 -23.77
CA VAL A 110 4.85 -37.26 -22.50
C VAL A 110 5.62 -36.50 -21.41
N THR A 111 6.62 -35.70 -21.78
CA THR A 111 7.50 -34.97 -20.86
C THR A 111 6.84 -33.71 -20.28
N LEU A 112 5.93 -33.09 -21.04
CA LEU A 112 5.20 -31.88 -20.65
C LEU A 112 4.25 -32.14 -19.46
N HIS A 113 3.62 -33.31 -19.40
CA HIS A 113 2.78 -33.71 -18.27
C HIS A 113 3.58 -34.00 -16.98
N LEU A 114 4.84 -34.42 -17.11
CA LEU A 114 5.71 -34.74 -15.97
C LEU A 114 6.37 -33.48 -15.37
N GLN A 115 6.78 -32.52 -16.19
CA GLN A 115 7.35 -31.26 -15.71
C GLN A 115 6.28 -30.38 -15.02
N LEU A 116 5.02 -30.44 -15.48
CA LEU A 116 3.90 -29.71 -14.88
C LEU A 116 3.53 -30.27 -13.49
N SER A 117 3.60 -31.59 -13.30
CA SER A 117 3.25 -32.23 -12.02
C SER A 117 4.29 -31.97 -10.93
N ILE A 118 5.57 -31.81 -11.30
CA ILE A 118 6.65 -31.52 -10.34
C ILE A 118 6.65 -30.05 -9.91
N CYS A 119 6.36 -29.09 -10.80
CA CYS A 119 6.25 -27.67 -10.45
C CYS A 119 5.00 -27.33 -9.62
N LEU A 120 3.98 -28.19 -9.62
CA LEU A 120 2.77 -27.99 -8.81
C LEU A 120 2.93 -28.53 -7.38
N PHE A 121 4.01 -29.27 -7.10
CA PHE A 121 4.28 -29.89 -5.80
C PHE A 121 5.44 -29.21 -5.01
N ALA A 122 6.21 -28.33 -5.64
CA ALA A 122 7.30 -27.56 -5.04
C ALA A 122 6.87 -26.11 -4.77
#